data_AF-E1NTS0-F1
#
_entry.id   AF-E1NTS0-F1
#
_cell.length_a   1.000
_cell.length_b   1.000
_cell.length_c   1.000
_cell.angle_alpha   90.00
_cell.angle_beta   90.00
_cell.angle_gamma   90.00
#
_symmetry.space_group_name_H-M   'P 1'
#
loop_
_entity.id
_entity.type
_entity.pdbx_description
1 polymer ?
#
loop_
_entity_poly.entity_id
_entity_poly.type
_entity_poly.pdbx_seq_one_letter_code
_entity_poly.pdbx_strand_id
1 'polypeptide(L)' 'MIINALCDTEAMRFRDLARCISRCSDRVLVERLKELEQENIVQRQVDHGIISYSLTTKGKELKPVCEHVHNWADKWA' A
#
# COMPACT_ATOMS: atom_id res chain seq x y z
N MET A 1 3.35 5.80 -0.45
CA MET A 1 3.75 5.07 -1.67
C MET A 1 3.14 3.67 -1.79
N ILE A 2 2.94 2.83 -0.76
CA ILE A 2 2.00 1.67 -0.85
C ILE A 2 0.61 2.04 -0.33
N ILE A 3 0.55 2.63 0.86
CA ILE A 3 -0.71 3.06 1.50
C ILE A 3 -1.51 3.98 0.56
N ASN A 4 -0.89 5.03 0.03
CA ASN A 4 -1.55 5.93 -0.94
C ASN A 4 -2.08 5.21 -2.18
N ALA A 5 -1.36 4.20 -2.71
CA ALA A 5 -1.81 3.47 -3.89
C ALA A 5 -3.08 2.64 -3.59
N LEU A 6 -3.20 2.12 -2.37
CA LEU A 6 -4.36 1.34 -1.92
C LEU A 6 -5.51 2.19 -1.35
N CYS A 7 -5.29 3.48 -1.06
CA CYS A 7 -6.28 4.33 -0.40
C CYS A 7 -7.54 4.59 -1.23
N ASP A 8 -7.39 4.68 -2.55
CA ASP A 8 -8.47 5.10 -3.45
C ASP A 8 -9.11 3.91 -4.18
N THR A 9 -8.82 2.69 -3.74
CA THR A 9 -9.31 1.44 -4.32
C THR A 9 -9.83 0.50 -3.24
N GLU A 10 -10.81 -0.32 -3.57
CA GLU A 10 -11.27 -1.37 -2.65
C GLU A 10 -10.20 -2.45 -2.45
N ALA A 11 -9.59 -2.93 -3.54
CA ALA A 11 -8.46 -3.85 -3.52
C ALA A 11 -7.67 -3.78 -4.84
N MET A 12 -6.39 -4.13 -4.80
CA MET A 12 -5.50 -4.17 -5.98
C MET A 12 -4.74 -5.48 -6.07
N ARG A 13 -4.52 -5.98 -7.29
CA ARG A 13 -3.61 -7.12 -7.51
C ARG A 13 -2.16 -6.65 -7.48
N PHE A 14 -1.24 -7.58 -7.22
CA PHE A 14 0.20 -7.27 -7.17
C PHE A 14 0.71 -6.54 -8.41
N ARG A 15 0.33 -6.99 -9.62
CA ARG A 15 0.76 -6.36 -10.88
C ARG A 15 0.24 -4.93 -11.05
N ASP A 16 -0.89 -4.60 -10.45
CA ASP A 16 -1.47 -3.26 -10.51
C ASP A 16 -0.71 -2.35 -9.53
N LEU A 17 -0.46 -2.85 -8.31
CA LEU A 17 0.40 -2.21 -7.30
C LEU A 17 1.83 -1.95 -7.80
N ALA A 18 2.49 -2.96 -8.39
CA ALA A 18 3.87 -2.84 -8.88
C ALA A 18 3.99 -1.79 -9.98
N ARG A 19 2.97 -1.64 -10.84
CA ARG A 19 2.92 -0.58 -11.86
C ARG A 19 2.79 0.81 -11.25
N CYS A 20 2.01 0.98 -10.19
CA CYS A 20 1.89 2.25 -9.47
C CYS A 20 3.19 2.64 -8.74
N ILE A 21 3.99 1.66 -8.30
CA ILE A 21 5.18 1.86 -7.46
C ILE A 21 6.44 1.50 -8.25
N SER A 22 6.62 2.14 -9.42
CA SER A 22 7.69 1.83 -10.38
C SER A 22 9.11 2.04 -9.86
N ARG A 23 9.28 2.77 -8.75
CA ARG A 23 10.59 3.00 -8.11
C ARG A 23 11.02 1.88 -7.14
N CYS A 24 10.20 0.85 -6.96
CA CYS A 24 10.47 -0.27 -6.05
C CYS A 24 10.57 -1.58 -6.84
N SER A 25 11.60 -2.38 -6.58
CA SER A 25 11.67 -3.73 -7.15
C SER A 25 10.56 -4.64 -6.61
N ASP A 26 10.11 -5.61 -7.41
CA ASP A 26 9.09 -6.59 -7.00
C ASP A 26 9.44 -7.28 -5.68
N ARG A 27 10.71 -7.67 -5.50
CA ARG A 27 11.19 -8.34 -4.27
C ARG A 27 10.94 -7.47 -3.04
N VAL A 28 11.33 -6.19 -3.10
CA VAL A 28 11.16 -5.23 -2.01
C VAL A 28 9.68 -4.93 -1.80
N LEU A 29 8.88 -4.80 -2.87
CA LEU A 29 7.45 -4.57 -2.74
C LEU A 29 6.75 -5.73 -2.01
N VAL A 30 7.12 -6.99 -2.31
CA VAL A 30 6.62 -8.16 -1.59
C VAL A 30 7.03 -8.13 -0.12
N GLU A 31 8.27 -7.79 0.20
CA GLU A 31 8.73 -7.66 1.59
C GLU A 31 7.91 -6.60 2.34
N ARG A 32 7.73 -5.42 1.75
CA ARG A 32 6.92 -4.35 2.36
C ARG A 32 5.46 -4.71 2.53
N LEU A 33 4.85 -5.42 1.57
CA LEU A 33 3.48 -5.89 1.70
C LEU A 33 3.34 -6.91 2.84
N LYS A 34 4.32 -7.81 3.02
CA LYS A 34 4.35 -8.76 4.13
C LYS A 34 4.50 -8.07 5.48
N GLU A 35 5.38 -7.07 5.60
CA GLU A 35 5.53 -6.27 6.82
C GLU A 35 4.22 -5.55 7.16
N LEU A 36 3.58 -4.90 6.17
CA LEU A 36 2.31 -4.20 6.39
C LEU A 36 1.14 -5.15 6.71
N GLU A 37 1.17 -6.38 6.19
CA GLU A 37 0.23 -7.44 6.55
C GLU A 37 0.45 -7.89 8.01
N GLN A 38 1.70 -8.11 8.42
CA GLN A 38 2.05 -8.47 9.81
C GLN A 38 1.61 -7.39 10.81
N GLU A 39 1.72 -6.12 10.42
CA GLU A 39 1.28 -4.98 11.23
C GLU A 39 -0.24 -4.72 11.17
N ASN A 40 -1.00 -5.57 10.46
CA ASN A 40 -2.44 -5.46 10.26
C ASN A 40 -2.86 -4.10 9.63
N ILE A 41 -2.02 -3.57 8.75
CA ILE A 41 -2.25 -2.33 7.98
C ILE A 41 -2.81 -2.67 6.59
N VAL A 42 -2.28 -3.73 5.99
CA VAL A 42 -2.74 -4.27 4.70
C VAL A 42 -3.39 -5.63 4.92
N GLN A 43 -4.51 -5.87 4.26
CA GLN A 43 -5.13 -7.19 4.19
C GLN A 43 -4.78 -7.82 2.84
N ARG A 44 -4.26 -9.05 2.88
CA ARG A 44 -4.10 -9.90 1.70
C ARG A 44 -5.29 -10.85 1.60
N GLN A 45 -5.97 -10.86 0.47
CA GLN A 45 -7.09 -11.76 0.20
C GLN A 45 -6.75 -12.69 -0.96
N VAL A 46 -7.25 -13.93 -0.87
CA VAL A 46 -7.16 -14.92 -1.94
C VAL A 46 -8.57 -15.35 -2.28
N ASP A 47 -9.04 -14.98 -3.46
CA ASP A 47 -10.35 -15.36 -3.97
C ASP A 47 -10.19 -16.05 -5.33
N HIS A 48 -10.70 -17.27 -5.45
CA HIS A 48 -10.57 -18.11 -6.66
C HIS A 48 -9.14 -18.19 -7.24
N GLY A 49 -8.12 -18.21 -6.36
CA GLY A 49 -6.71 -18.24 -6.76
C GLY A 49 -6.12 -16.89 -7.19
N ILE A 50 -6.91 -15.81 -7.14
CA ILE A 50 -6.48 -14.44 -7.40
C ILE A 50 -6.10 -13.77 -6.09
N ILE A 51 -4.89 -13.22 -6.03
CA ILE A 51 -4.40 -12.49 -4.86
C ILE A 51 -4.65 -10.99 -5.04
N SER A 52 -5.27 -10.38 -4.05
CA SER A 52 -5.49 -8.94 -3.95
C SER A 52 -5.06 -8.40 -2.59
N TYR A 53 -4.82 -7.09 -2.53
CA TYR A 53 -4.38 -6.36 -1.35
C TYR A 53 -5.29 -5.15 -1.15
N SER A 54 -5.67 -4.88 0.09
CA SER A 54 -6.46 -3.72 0.49
C SER A 54 -5.97 -3.14 1.81
N LEU A 55 -6.35 -1.91 2.14
CA LEU A 55 -6.09 -1.37 3.47
C LEU A 55 -7.14 -1.88 4.46
N THR A 56 -6.67 -2.27 5.64
CA THR A 56 -7.54 -2.47 6.80
C THR A 56 -8.08 -1.13 7.30
N THR A 57 -9.00 -1.12 8.26
CA THR A 57 -9.44 0.11 8.94
C THR A 57 -8.23 0.87 9.52
N LYS A 58 -7.33 0.17 10.21
CA LYS A 58 -6.07 0.72 10.74
C LYS A 58 -5.22 1.35 9.63
N GLY A 59 -5.11 0.69 8.48
CA GLY A 59 -4.34 1.22 7.35
C GLY A 59 -4.96 2.45 6.71
N LYS A 60 -6.29 2.53 6.62
CA LYS A 60 -7.00 3.71 6.12
C LYS A 60 -6.81 4.91 7.03
N GLU A 61 -6.81 4.71 8.35
CA GLU A 61 -6.55 5.78 9.32
C GLU A 61 -5.11 6.31 9.31
N LEU A 62 -4.16 5.61 8.68
CA LEU A 62 -2.80 6.12 8.44
C LEU A 62 -2.70 7.09 7.26
N LYS A 63 -3.73 7.17 6.40
CA LYS A 63 -3.73 8.04 5.20
C LYS A 63 -3.44 9.51 5.57
N PRO A 64 -4.12 10.14 6.55
CA PRO A 64 -3.86 11.54 6.89
C PRO A 64 -2.43 11.75 7.37
N VAL A 65 -1.86 10.84 8.16
CA VAL A 65 -0.47 10.97 8.64
C VAL A 65 0.50 10.95 7.47
N CYS A 66 0.31 10.03 6.52
CA CYS A 66 1.11 9.93 5.31
C CYS A 66 1.02 11.20 4.44
N GLU A 67 -0.18 11.78 4.30
CA GLU A 67 -0.40 13.04 3.59
C GLU A 67 0.30 14.22 4.26
N HIS A 68 0.25 14.33 5.59
CA HIS A 68 0.96 15.39 6.32
C HIS A 68 2.47 15.31 6.13
N VAL A 69 3.04 14.10 6.18
CA VAL A 69 4.48 13.89 5.92
C VAL A 69 4.83 14.26 4.48
N HIS A 70 3.99 13.89 3.51
CA HIS A 70 4.20 14.23 2.10
C HIS A 70 4.16 15.74 1.87
N ASN A 71 3.13 16.41 2.39
CA ASN A 71 2.97 17.86 2.29
C ASN A 71 4.15 18.61 2.92
N TRP A 72 4.67 18.12 4.06
CA TRP A 72 5.88 18.67 4.67
C TRP A 72 7.10 18.48 3.75
N ALA A 73 7.30 17.27 3.20
CA ALA A 73 8.41 17.00 2.30
C ALA A 73 8.35 17.90 1.05
N ASP A 74 7.19 18.03 0.42
CA ASP A 74 6.99 18.87 -0.77
C ASP A 74 7.21 20.36 -0.48
N LYS A 75 6.87 20.82 0.73
CA LYS A 75 7.10 22.21 1.15
C LYS A 75 8.59 22.56 1.26
N TRP A 76 9.46 21.58 1.50
CA TRP A 76 10.90 21.78 1.77
C TRP A 76 11.83 21.05 0.80
N ALA A 77 11.29 20.45 -0.28
CA ALA A 77 12.05 19.82 -1.35
C ALA A 77 12.68 20.87 -2.27
#